data_AF-A0A7K0ZBY9-F1
#
_entry.id   AF-A0A7K0ZBY9-F1
#
_cell.length_a   1.000
_cell.length_b   1.000
_cell.length_c   1.000
_cell.angle_alpha   90.00
_cell.angle_beta   90.00
_cell.angle_gamma   90.00
#
_symmetry.space_group_name_H-M   'P 1'
#
loop_
_entity.id
_entity.type
_entity.pdbx_description
1 polymer ?
#
loop_
_entity_poly.entity_id
_entity_poly.type
_entity_poly.pdbx_seq_one_letter_code
_entity_poly.pdbx_strand_id
1 'polypeptide(L)'
;MSLEVTTQDCSALTEAQLEEMLTIEGAFGLEQFQKAQQDWVLCTLARLDGKLHGVTFSTLERIGGTPCVLLGLMTIKRTAKRDSILKGLMGEAYHRALMAFPDEDVVVGSRFPIPDGLEAFKSLTDIIPRFEHRADGEARAWGKRLARRFKVDSTYDDKSFTVASGGQSGFLDHVSLKPEKISDEITSLFKGVNAKKGGVLIVHGWTMAESLVKLGARS
;
A
#
# COMPACT_ATOMS: atom_id res chain seq x y z
N MET A 1 -7.71 -4.04 25.02
CA MET A 1 -7.87 -3.92 23.56
C MET A 1 -6.68 -4.59 22.92
N SER A 2 -6.87 -5.78 22.38
CA SER A 2 -5.83 -6.51 21.66
C SER A 2 -6.04 -6.31 20.17
N LEU A 3 -5.06 -5.68 19.51
CA LEU A 3 -4.98 -5.66 18.06
C LEU A 3 -4.33 -6.98 17.64
N GLU A 4 -5.06 -7.78 16.87
CA GLU A 4 -4.56 -9.01 16.26
C GLU A 4 -4.37 -8.75 14.76
N VAL A 5 -3.18 -9.06 14.23
CA VAL A 5 -2.87 -8.94 12.82
C VAL A 5 -2.42 -10.29 12.32
N THR A 6 -3.11 -10.82 11.30
CA THR A 6 -2.83 -12.13 10.74
C THR A 6 -2.78 -12.06 9.22
N THR A 7 -1.83 -12.78 8.62
CA THR A 7 -1.72 -12.93 7.16
C THR A 7 -1.96 -14.37 6.77
N GLN A 8 -2.69 -14.55 5.69
CA GLN A 8 -2.94 -15.82 5.02
C GLN A 8 -2.81 -15.65 3.50
N ASP A 9 -2.70 -16.77 2.79
CA ASP A 9 -2.74 -16.75 1.32
C ASP A 9 -4.13 -16.33 0.82
N CYS A 10 -4.17 -15.54 -0.25
CA CYS A 10 -5.43 -15.12 -0.88
C CYS A 10 -6.26 -16.32 -1.36
N SER A 11 -5.61 -17.40 -1.79
CA SER A 11 -6.30 -18.64 -2.18
C SER A 11 -7.03 -19.33 -1.02
N ALA A 12 -6.68 -19.01 0.24
CA ALA A 12 -7.33 -19.54 1.43
C ALA A 12 -8.48 -18.64 1.95
N LEU A 13 -8.69 -17.46 1.36
CA LEU A 13 -9.82 -16.59 1.71
C LEU A 13 -11.14 -17.28 1.39
N THR A 14 -12.05 -17.28 2.36
CA THR A 14 -13.42 -17.76 2.17
C THR A 14 -14.34 -16.64 1.70
N GLU A 15 -15.47 -17.00 1.09
CA GLU A 15 -16.50 -16.03 0.71
C GLU A 15 -16.99 -15.22 1.92
N ALA A 16 -17.21 -15.89 3.06
CA ALA A 16 -17.59 -15.23 4.31
C ALA A 16 -16.56 -14.18 4.78
N GLN A 17 -15.26 -14.44 4.60
CA GLN A 17 -14.22 -13.45 4.91
C GLN A 17 -14.27 -12.25 3.96
N LEU A 18 -14.54 -12.47 2.67
CA LEU A 18 -14.69 -11.37 1.70
C LEU A 18 -15.92 -10.52 1.99
N GLU A 19 -17.04 -11.14 2.40
CA GLU A 19 -18.23 -10.43 2.85
C GLU A 19 -17.98 -9.64 4.13
N GLU A 20 -17.24 -10.20 5.09
CA GLU A 20 -16.87 -9.50 6.32
C GLU A 20 -16.07 -8.21 6.05
N MET A 21 -15.24 -8.17 4.99
CA MET A 21 -14.49 -6.97 4.60
C MET A 21 -15.39 -5.78 4.29
N LEU A 22 -16.65 -6.00 3.88
CA LEU A 22 -17.62 -4.94 3.62
C LEU A 22 -17.97 -4.14 4.89
N THR A 23 -17.74 -4.70 6.08
CA THR A 23 -17.97 -4.03 7.37
C THR A 23 -16.98 -2.88 7.67
N ILE A 24 -15.91 -2.75 6.87
CA ILE A 24 -14.92 -1.69 6.99
C ILE A 24 -15.48 -0.33 6.49
N GLU A 25 -16.53 -0.33 5.66
CA GLU A 25 -17.17 0.87 5.08
C GLU A 25 -16.16 1.80 4.38
N GLY A 26 -15.23 1.20 3.63
CA GLY A 26 -14.19 1.88 2.86
C GLY A 26 -14.53 2.09 1.39
N ALA A 27 -13.51 2.26 0.56
CA ALA A 27 -13.65 2.56 -0.86
C ALA A 27 -13.90 1.34 -1.77
N PHE A 28 -13.92 0.12 -1.22
CA PHE A 28 -14.00 -1.12 -1.99
C PHE A 28 -15.25 -1.94 -1.66
N GLY A 29 -15.83 -2.56 -2.67
CA GLY A 29 -16.94 -3.50 -2.56
C GLY A 29 -16.50 -4.94 -2.81
N LEU A 30 -17.48 -5.85 -2.84
CA LEU A 30 -17.24 -7.29 -2.92
C LEU A 30 -16.50 -7.68 -4.21
N GLU A 31 -16.89 -7.12 -5.35
CA GLU A 31 -16.24 -7.40 -6.63
C GLU A 31 -14.75 -7.03 -6.61
N GLN A 32 -14.40 -5.90 -5.98
CA GLN A 32 -13.00 -5.49 -5.84
C GLN A 32 -12.22 -6.43 -4.91
N PHE A 33 -12.83 -6.92 -3.83
CA PHE A 33 -12.18 -7.89 -2.95
C PHE A 33 -12.00 -9.26 -3.61
N GLN A 34 -12.99 -9.75 -4.34
CA GLN A 34 -12.89 -10.98 -5.14
C GLN A 34 -11.82 -10.85 -6.21
N LYS A 35 -11.76 -9.71 -6.89
CA LYS A 35 -10.68 -9.43 -7.85
C LYS A 35 -9.31 -9.37 -7.17
N ALA A 36 -9.21 -8.72 -6.01
CA ALA A 36 -7.97 -8.65 -5.25
C ALA A 36 -7.51 -10.03 -4.77
N GLN A 37 -8.43 -10.92 -4.40
CA GLN A 37 -8.12 -12.32 -4.07
C GLN A 37 -7.43 -13.05 -5.23
N GLN A 38 -7.77 -12.71 -6.48
CA GLN A 38 -7.17 -13.35 -7.67
C GLN A 38 -5.87 -12.67 -8.12
N ASP A 39 -5.77 -11.34 -7.97
CA ASP A 39 -4.64 -10.55 -8.47
C ASP A 39 -3.45 -10.48 -7.47
N TRP A 40 -3.64 -10.89 -6.21
CA TRP A 40 -2.64 -10.81 -5.12
C TRP A 40 -2.44 -12.15 -4.41
N VAL A 41 -1.27 -12.32 -3.79
CA VAL A 41 -0.87 -13.57 -3.12
C VAL A 41 -1.25 -13.60 -1.65
N LEU A 42 -1.10 -12.49 -0.93
CA LEU A 42 -1.28 -12.42 0.52
C LEU A 42 -2.45 -11.51 0.89
N CYS A 43 -3.22 -11.92 1.89
CA CYS A 43 -4.23 -11.10 2.54
C CYS A 43 -3.92 -10.99 4.03
N THR A 44 -3.82 -9.76 4.52
CA THR A 44 -3.58 -9.44 5.93
C THR A 44 -4.81 -8.80 6.53
N LEU A 45 -5.29 -9.34 7.65
CA LEU A 45 -6.46 -8.89 8.39
C LEU A 45 -6.01 -8.29 9.72
N ALA A 46 -6.51 -7.10 10.03
CA ALA A 46 -6.30 -6.45 11.32
C ALA A 46 -7.62 -6.41 12.09
N ARG A 47 -7.66 -7.13 13.22
CA ARG A 47 -8.81 -7.24 14.10
C ARG A 47 -8.58 -6.51 15.41
N LEU A 48 -9.57 -5.72 15.82
CA LEU A 48 -9.59 -5.10 17.13
C LEU A 48 -10.73 -5.71 17.94
N ASP A 49 -10.38 -6.35 19.06
CA ASP A 49 -11.35 -7.05 19.93
C ASP A 49 -12.25 -8.02 19.11
N GLY A 50 -11.62 -8.80 18.22
CA GLY A 50 -12.24 -9.79 17.35
C GLY A 50 -12.91 -9.25 16.08
N LYS A 51 -13.19 -7.95 16.00
CA LYS A 51 -13.85 -7.32 14.85
C LYS A 51 -12.84 -6.89 13.80
N LEU A 52 -13.17 -7.05 12.52
CA LEU A 52 -12.33 -6.58 11.43
C LEU A 52 -12.32 -5.05 11.34
N HIS A 53 -11.12 -4.47 11.32
CA HIS A 53 -10.90 -3.02 11.26
C HIS A 53 -10.00 -2.59 10.10
N GLY A 54 -9.28 -3.51 9.47
CA GLY A 54 -8.49 -3.22 8.29
C GLY A 54 -8.10 -4.48 7.55
N VAL A 55 -7.90 -4.33 6.24
CA VAL A 55 -7.45 -5.40 5.35
C VAL A 55 -6.40 -4.86 4.39
N THR A 56 -5.46 -5.70 3.99
CA THR A 56 -4.50 -5.42 2.92
C THR A 56 -4.28 -6.65 2.06
N PHE A 57 -4.34 -6.47 0.75
CA PHE A 57 -3.92 -7.44 -0.25
C PHE A 57 -2.55 -7.03 -0.77
N SER A 58 -1.59 -7.94 -0.74
CA SER A 58 -0.21 -7.65 -1.12
C SER A 58 0.48 -8.84 -1.79
N THR A 59 1.67 -8.60 -2.32
CA THR A 59 2.55 -9.65 -2.84
C THR A 59 3.98 -9.34 -2.49
N LEU A 60 4.70 -10.39 -2.07
CA LEU A 60 6.15 -10.40 -1.98
C LEU A 60 6.69 -11.03 -3.26
N GLU A 61 7.43 -10.27 -4.05
CA GLU A 61 7.96 -10.74 -5.33
C GLU A 61 9.31 -10.11 -5.64
N ARG A 62 10.00 -10.62 -6.67
CA ARG A 62 11.19 -9.98 -7.22
C ARG A 62 10.87 -9.34 -8.56
N ILE A 63 11.11 -8.04 -8.69
CA ILE A 63 11.01 -7.34 -9.97
C ILE A 63 12.42 -7.06 -10.48
N GLY A 64 12.82 -7.77 -11.54
CA GLY A 64 14.17 -7.63 -12.09
C GLY A 64 15.27 -8.06 -11.10
N GLY A 65 14.96 -9.00 -10.20
CA GLY A 65 15.88 -9.50 -9.17
C GLY A 65 15.75 -8.79 -7.82
N THR A 66 15.27 -7.54 -7.78
CA THR A 66 15.12 -6.78 -6.53
C THR A 66 13.88 -7.21 -5.75
N PRO A 67 14.00 -7.55 -4.45
CA PRO A 67 12.86 -7.80 -3.57
C PRO A 67 11.85 -6.66 -3.51
N CYS A 68 10.57 -6.99 -3.51
CA CYS A 68 9.49 -6.02 -3.49
C CYS A 68 8.37 -6.45 -2.54
N VAL A 69 7.84 -5.50 -1.77
CA VAL A 69 6.50 -5.56 -1.16
C VAL A 69 5.56 -4.68 -1.96
N LEU A 70 4.63 -5.28 -2.69
CA LEU A 70 3.62 -4.53 -3.42
C LEU A 70 2.31 -4.55 -2.66
N LEU A 71 1.86 -3.37 -2.22
CA LEU A 71 0.55 -3.22 -1.61
C LEU A 71 -0.45 -2.97 -2.74
N GLY A 72 -1.33 -3.93 -2.96
CA GLY A 72 -2.29 -3.89 -4.06
C GLY A 72 -3.53 -3.09 -3.75
N LEU A 73 -4.06 -3.32 -2.54
CA LEU A 73 -5.25 -2.72 -1.97
C LEU A 73 -5.11 -2.72 -0.46
N MET A 74 -5.46 -1.62 0.20
CA MET A 74 -5.59 -1.55 1.66
C MET A 74 -6.81 -0.69 1.98
N THR A 75 -7.63 -1.11 2.94
CA THR A 75 -8.68 -0.27 3.49
C THR A 75 -8.77 -0.42 5.00
N ILE A 76 -9.00 0.70 5.67
CA ILE A 76 -9.00 0.80 7.13
C ILE A 76 -10.26 1.53 7.59
N LYS A 77 -10.94 0.94 8.58
CA LYS A 77 -12.17 1.48 9.14
C LYS A 77 -11.89 2.84 9.79
N ARG A 78 -12.71 3.84 9.45
CA ARG A 78 -12.55 5.23 9.90
C ARG A 78 -12.92 5.42 11.37
N THR A 79 -12.03 4.95 12.24
CA THR A 79 -12.16 5.02 13.70
C THR A 79 -11.02 5.84 14.31
N ALA A 80 -11.08 6.10 15.62
CA ALA A 80 -9.97 6.68 16.38
C ALA A 80 -8.75 5.74 16.51
N LYS A 81 -8.85 4.48 16.04
CA LYS A 81 -7.77 3.48 16.12
C LYS A 81 -7.05 3.26 14.79
N ARG A 82 -7.47 3.93 13.71
CA ARG A 82 -6.96 3.70 12.34
C ARG A 82 -5.44 3.79 12.21
N ASP A 83 -4.76 4.68 12.92
CA ASP A 83 -3.29 4.75 12.92
C ASP A 83 -2.65 3.49 13.50
N SER A 84 -3.25 2.89 14.54
CA SER A 84 -2.77 1.64 15.13
C SER A 84 -3.02 0.46 14.19
N ILE A 85 -4.17 0.46 13.49
CA ILE A 85 -4.49 -0.53 12.46
C ILE A 85 -3.49 -0.45 11.30
N LEU A 86 -3.23 0.75 10.78
CA LEU A 86 -2.26 1.00 9.72
C LEU A 86 -0.87 0.51 10.13
N LYS A 87 -0.42 0.86 11.33
CA LYS A 87 0.87 0.40 11.87
C LYS A 87 0.92 -1.13 11.95
N GLY A 88 -0.16 -1.78 12.40
CA GLY A 88 -0.25 -3.23 12.47
C GLY A 88 -0.14 -3.90 11.10
N LEU A 89 -0.92 -3.42 10.11
CA LEU A 89 -0.88 -3.94 8.73
C LEU A 89 0.49 -3.76 8.08
N MET A 90 1.10 -2.58 8.22
CA MET A 90 2.44 -2.32 7.69
C MET A 90 3.52 -3.13 8.42
N GLY A 91 3.41 -3.26 9.75
CA GLY A 91 4.32 -4.08 10.55
C GLY A 91 4.33 -5.54 10.11
N GLU A 92 3.15 -6.12 9.87
CA GLU A 92 3.06 -7.47 9.33
C GLU A 92 3.62 -7.57 7.90
N ALA A 93 3.42 -6.58 7.05
CA ALA A 93 4.04 -6.54 5.72
C ALA A 93 5.57 -6.54 5.79
N TYR A 94 6.16 -5.75 6.70
CA TYR A 94 7.61 -5.76 6.95
C TYR A 94 8.08 -7.08 7.57
N HIS A 95 7.32 -7.67 8.48
CA HIS A 95 7.64 -8.97 9.07
C HIS A 95 7.71 -10.05 7.99
N ARG A 96 6.71 -10.11 7.10
CA ARG A 96 6.70 -11.07 5.99
C ARG A 96 7.85 -10.83 5.02
N ALA A 97 8.16 -9.57 4.71
CA ALA A 97 9.30 -9.22 3.88
C ALA A 97 10.63 -9.66 4.52
N LEU A 98 10.82 -9.44 5.82
CA LEU A 98 12.01 -9.87 6.55
C LEU A 98 12.18 -11.40 6.51
N MET A 99 11.09 -12.16 6.60
CA MET A 99 11.14 -13.63 6.52
C MET A 99 11.44 -14.14 5.10
N ALA A 100 10.99 -13.42 4.07
CA ALA A 100 11.17 -13.82 2.68
C ALA A 100 12.51 -13.36 2.08
N PHE A 101 12.99 -12.20 2.51
CA PHE A 101 14.16 -11.50 1.98
C PHE A 101 15.07 -11.05 3.14
N PRO A 102 15.60 -11.99 3.94
CA PRO A 102 16.52 -11.65 5.01
C PRO A 102 17.76 -10.98 4.43
N ASP A 103 18.24 -9.94 5.11
CA ASP A 103 19.47 -9.20 4.78
C ASP A 103 19.47 -8.49 3.41
N GLU A 104 18.30 -8.29 2.79
CA GLU A 104 18.17 -7.57 1.52
C GLU A 104 17.43 -6.24 1.68
N ASP A 105 17.78 -5.27 0.82
CA ASP A 105 16.99 -4.05 0.65
C ASP A 105 15.72 -4.37 -0.15
N VAL A 106 14.58 -3.86 0.32
CA VAL A 106 13.27 -4.18 -0.25
C VAL A 106 12.58 -2.91 -0.73
N VAL A 107 12.11 -2.92 -1.98
CA VAL A 107 11.25 -1.85 -2.51
C VAL A 107 9.83 -2.05 -2.02
N VAL A 108 9.20 -1.00 -1.51
CA VAL A 108 7.78 -1.02 -1.13
C VAL A 108 7.02 -0.07 -2.04
N GLY A 109 5.98 -0.55 -2.71
CA GLY A 109 5.28 0.23 -3.74
C GLY A 109 3.76 0.09 -3.68
N SER A 110 3.05 1.19 -3.99
CA SER A 110 1.59 1.19 -4.10
C SER A 110 1.02 2.37 -4.90
N ARG A 111 -0.31 2.48 -4.88
CA ARG A 111 -1.13 3.49 -5.55
C ARG A 111 -1.90 4.30 -4.50
N PHE A 112 -1.91 5.62 -4.69
CA PHE A 112 -2.44 6.58 -3.72
C PHE A 112 -3.39 7.56 -4.43
N PRO A 113 -4.69 7.57 -4.10
CA PRO A 113 -5.61 8.57 -4.67
C PRO A 113 -5.58 9.90 -3.90
N ILE A 114 -5.15 9.86 -2.63
CA ILE A 114 -5.10 11.02 -1.72
C ILE A 114 -3.81 11.00 -0.89
N PRO A 115 -3.37 12.17 -0.36
CA PRO A 115 -2.16 12.30 0.43
C PRO A 115 -2.09 11.42 1.68
N ASP A 116 -3.23 11.22 2.36
CA ASP A 116 -3.33 10.54 3.64
C ASP A 116 -2.68 9.16 3.65
N GLY A 117 -2.82 8.40 2.56
CA GLY A 117 -2.26 7.05 2.45
C GLY A 117 -0.74 7.01 2.62
N LEU A 118 -0.02 8.10 2.32
CA LEU A 118 1.44 8.15 2.44
C LEU A 118 1.95 8.01 3.87
N GLU A 119 1.09 8.14 4.89
CA GLU A 119 1.43 7.78 6.26
C GLU A 119 1.91 6.32 6.39
N ALA A 120 1.46 5.41 5.50
CA ALA A 120 1.93 4.04 5.43
C ALA A 120 3.44 3.95 5.11
N PHE A 121 3.97 4.92 4.36
CA PHE A 121 5.32 4.92 3.81
C PHE A 121 6.30 5.74 4.64
N LYS A 122 5.87 6.35 5.76
CA LYS A 122 6.71 7.24 6.60
C LYS A 122 8.00 6.62 7.14
N SER A 123 8.11 5.29 7.16
CA SER A 123 9.29 4.57 7.66
C SER A 123 10.25 4.16 6.54
N LEU A 124 9.88 4.40 5.28
CA LEU A 124 10.71 4.11 4.12
C LEU A 124 11.70 5.25 3.87
N THR A 125 12.82 4.90 3.28
CA THR A 125 13.81 5.83 2.74
C THR A 125 13.59 6.01 1.23
N ASP A 126 14.14 7.10 0.68
CA ASP A 126 14.12 7.38 -0.76
C ASP A 126 12.76 7.20 -1.42
N ILE A 127 11.73 7.77 -0.78
CA ILE A 127 10.37 7.77 -1.32
C ILE A 127 10.34 8.59 -2.62
N ILE A 128 9.76 8.02 -3.66
CA ILE A 128 9.60 8.60 -5.00
C ILE A 128 8.15 8.44 -5.43
N PRO A 129 7.50 9.50 -5.95
CA PRO A 129 8.04 10.86 -6.09
C PRO A 129 8.19 11.58 -4.74
N ARG A 130 9.08 12.58 -4.69
CA ARG A 130 9.26 13.48 -3.54
C ARG A 130 9.32 14.94 -4.01
N PHE A 131 8.95 15.86 -3.12
CA PHE A 131 8.85 17.29 -3.42
C PHE A 131 10.18 17.85 -3.93
N GLU A 132 10.10 18.72 -4.95
CA GLU A 132 11.24 19.37 -5.63
C GLU A 132 12.37 18.44 -6.10
N HIS A 133 12.10 17.15 -6.22
CA HIS A 133 13.06 16.19 -6.73
C HIS A 133 12.73 15.80 -8.17
N ARG A 134 13.70 16.02 -9.04
CA ARG A 134 13.66 15.50 -10.40
C ARG A 134 14.09 14.04 -10.40
N ALA A 135 13.14 13.14 -10.63
CA ALA A 135 13.40 11.70 -10.73
C ALA A 135 14.43 11.38 -11.82
N ASP A 136 15.41 10.57 -11.45
CA ASP A 136 16.46 10.06 -12.34
C ASP A 136 15.96 8.86 -13.19
N GLY A 137 16.86 8.25 -13.96
CA GLY A 137 16.51 7.11 -14.81
C GLY A 137 16.02 5.88 -14.03
N GLU A 138 16.54 5.64 -12.84
CA GLU A 138 16.20 4.48 -12.01
C GLU A 138 14.82 4.66 -11.36
N ALA A 139 14.58 5.81 -10.74
CA ALA A 139 13.27 6.18 -10.20
C ALA A 139 12.16 6.02 -11.25
N ARG A 140 12.39 6.51 -12.46
CA ARG A 140 11.42 6.38 -13.57
C ARG A 140 11.27 4.94 -14.05
N ALA A 141 12.34 4.15 -14.03
CA ALA A 141 12.27 2.72 -14.37
C ALA A 141 11.43 1.95 -13.35
N TRP A 142 11.59 2.23 -12.05
CA TRP A 142 10.76 1.67 -10.99
C TRP A 142 9.30 2.04 -11.13
N GLY A 143 8.99 3.32 -11.33
CA GLY A 143 7.63 3.80 -11.59
C GLY A 143 6.96 3.05 -12.74
N LYS A 144 7.66 2.85 -13.86
CA LYS A 144 7.15 2.06 -15.01
C LYS A 144 6.94 0.58 -14.71
N ARG A 145 7.86 -0.05 -13.96
CA ARG A 145 7.71 -1.47 -13.54
C ARG A 145 6.46 -1.65 -12.68
N LEU A 146 6.25 -0.74 -11.72
CA LEU A 146 5.08 -0.74 -10.86
C LEU A 146 3.79 -0.47 -11.65
N ALA A 147 3.80 0.50 -12.55
CA ALA A 147 2.64 0.78 -13.41
C ALA A 147 2.21 -0.45 -14.23
N ARG A 148 3.17 -1.18 -14.81
CA ARG A 148 2.90 -2.44 -15.51
C ARG A 148 2.36 -3.52 -14.57
N ARG A 149 2.96 -3.67 -13.38
CA ARG A 149 2.53 -4.67 -12.39
C ARG A 149 1.13 -4.40 -11.85
N PHE A 150 0.75 -3.13 -11.75
CA PHE A 150 -0.60 -2.69 -11.39
C PHE A 150 -1.57 -2.65 -12.58
N LYS A 151 -1.12 -2.96 -13.80
CA LYS A 151 -1.92 -2.95 -15.05
C LYS A 151 -2.50 -1.57 -15.38
N VAL A 152 -1.72 -0.50 -15.18
CA VAL A 152 -2.11 0.91 -15.36
C VAL A 152 -1.10 1.70 -16.23
N ASP A 153 -0.19 1.01 -16.91
CA ASP A 153 0.89 1.62 -17.69
C ASP A 153 0.40 2.42 -18.90
N SER A 154 -0.80 2.12 -19.41
CA SER A 154 -1.39 2.84 -20.55
C SER A 154 -1.72 4.31 -20.27
N THR A 155 -1.93 4.68 -19.01
CA THR A 155 -2.30 6.05 -18.58
C THR A 155 -1.30 6.63 -17.58
N TYR A 156 -0.13 6.00 -17.44
CA TYR A 156 0.93 6.38 -16.50
C TYR A 156 1.94 7.36 -17.13
N ASP A 157 2.24 8.43 -16.42
CA ASP A 157 3.31 9.39 -16.75
C ASP A 157 4.53 9.13 -15.84
N ASP A 158 5.66 8.80 -16.45
CA ASP A 158 6.90 8.46 -15.73
C ASP A 158 7.72 9.68 -15.27
N LYS A 159 7.27 10.92 -15.49
CA LYS A 159 7.88 12.14 -14.95
C LYS A 159 7.13 12.62 -13.72
N SER A 160 5.79 12.58 -13.76
CA SER A 160 4.95 12.98 -12.62
C SER A 160 4.57 11.81 -11.71
N PHE A 161 4.80 10.57 -12.13
CA PHE A 161 4.38 9.34 -11.45
C PHE A 161 2.86 9.21 -11.29
N THR A 162 2.09 9.97 -12.07
CA THR A 162 0.63 9.97 -12.01
C THR A 162 0.04 9.01 -13.04
N VAL A 163 -1.00 8.29 -12.62
CA VAL A 163 -1.92 7.58 -13.52
C VAL A 163 -3.11 8.51 -13.76
N ALA A 164 -3.34 8.94 -14.99
CA ALA A 164 -4.34 9.95 -15.31
C ALA A 164 -5.79 9.47 -15.12
N SER A 165 -6.03 8.17 -15.30
CA SER A 165 -7.35 7.55 -15.16
C SER A 165 -7.27 6.03 -15.00
N GLY A 166 -8.28 5.43 -14.36
CA GLY A 166 -8.41 3.98 -14.22
C GLY A 166 -7.39 3.33 -13.28
N GLY A 167 -6.73 4.11 -12.43
CA GLY A 167 -5.70 3.64 -11.50
C GLY A 167 -6.24 3.02 -10.21
N GLN A 168 -7.53 3.19 -9.91
CA GLN A 168 -8.17 2.82 -8.64
C GLN A 168 -8.73 1.39 -8.58
N SER A 169 -8.23 0.46 -9.41
CA SER A 169 -8.56 -0.98 -9.28
C SER A 169 -8.04 -1.61 -7.97
N GLY A 170 -7.18 -0.90 -7.25
CA GLY A 170 -6.75 -1.14 -5.88
C GLY A 170 -5.83 0.01 -5.46
N PHE A 171 -5.85 0.40 -4.19
CA PHE A 171 -5.04 1.50 -3.67
C PHE A 171 -5.06 1.51 -2.15
N LEU A 172 -4.31 2.41 -1.51
CA LEU A 172 -4.39 2.65 -0.07
C LEU A 172 -5.55 3.60 0.26
N ASP A 173 -6.64 3.04 0.76
CA ASP A 173 -7.79 3.74 1.35
C ASP A 173 -7.56 3.91 2.86
N HIS A 174 -6.79 4.92 3.19
CA HIS A 174 -6.57 5.38 4.57
C HIS A 174 -6.81 6.89 4.63
N VAL A 175 -7.42 7.33 5.73
CA VAL A 175 -7.66 8.75 6.02
C VAL A 175 -6.96 9.08 7.32
N SER A 176 -6.12 10.11 7.36
CA SER A 176 -5.32 10.47 8.53
C SER A 176 -6.21 10.91 9.69
N LEU A 177 -5.83 10.61 10.94
CA LEU A 177 -6.41 11.24 12.13
C LEU A 177 -6.05 12.71 12.26
N LYS A 178 -5.00 13.15 11.57
CA LYS A 178 -4.40 14.48 11.68
C LYS A 178 -4.09 15.00 10.28
N PRO A 179 -5.11 15.16 9.40
CA PRO A 179 -4.90 15.64 8.04
C PRO A 179 -4.17 16.98 7.99
N GLU A 180 -4.32 17.82 9.03
CA GLU A 180 -3.61 19.09 9.19
C GLU A 180 -2.09 18.96 9.37
N LYS A 181 -1.58 17.76 9.65
CA LYS A 181 -0.14 17.48 9.77
C LYS A 181 0.48 16.96 8.48
N ILE A 182 -0.31 16.71 7.45
CA ILE A 182 0.20 16.36 6.13
C ILE A 182 0.78 17.63 5.52
N SER A 183 2.07 17.60 5.18
CA SER A 183 2.78 18.77 4.67
C SER A 183 2.26 19.22 3.30
N ASP A 184 2.44 20.52 3.00
CA ASP A 184 2.16 21.08 1.67
C ASP A 184 3.02 20.44 0.58
N GLU A 185 4.22 19.96 0.94
CA GLU A 185 5.14 19.22 0.09
C GLU A 185 4.49 17.92 -0.39
N ILE A 186 3.96 17.11 0.55
CA ILE A 186 3.26 15.87 0.24
C ILE A 186 1.98 16.17 -0.55
N THR A 187 1.18 17.13 -0.10
CA THR A 187 -0.08 17.50 -0.75
C THR A 187 0.14 17.97 -2.18
N SER A 188 1.25 18.67 -2.46
CA SER A 188 1.59 19.15 -3.79
C SER A 188 1.86 18.03 -4.80
N LEU A 189 2.29 16.84 -4.37
CA LEU A 189 2.48 15.67 -5.25
C LEU A 189 1.17 15.22 -5.90
N PHE A 190 0.03 15.49 -5.28
CA PHE A 190 -1.29 15.03 -5.73
C PHE A 190 -2.02 16.04 -6.63
N LYS A 191 -1.44 17.21 -6.94
CA LYS A 191 -2.08 18.24 -7.78
C LYS A 191 -2.49 17.72 -9.17
N GLY A 192 -1.77 16.74 -9.72
CA GLY A 192 -2.09 16.09 -11.00
C GLY A 192 -3.06 14.91 -10.91
N VAL A 193 -3.46 14.49 -9.71
CA VAL A 193 -4.30 13.31 -9.48
C VAL A 193 -5.78 13.68 -9.64
N ASN A 194 -6.43 13.11 -10.66
CA ASN A 194 -7.85 13.35 -10.92
C ASN A 194 -8.72 12.24 -10.30
N ALA A 195 -9.19 12.45 -9.07
CA ALA A 195 -10.03 11.48 -8.37
C ALA A 195 -11.28 11.06 -9.15
N LYS A 196 -11.93 11.97 -9.90
CA LYS A 196 -13.15 11.69 -10.67
C LYS A 196 -12.91 10.73 -11.83
N LYS A 197 -11.68 10.67 -12.37
CA LYS A 197 -11.28 9.72 -13.42
C LYS A 197 -10.63 8.46 -12.87
N GLY A 198 -10.62 8.27 -11.55
CA GLY A 198 -9.89 7.20 -10.90
C GLY A 198 -8.37 7.37 -10.99
N GLY A 199 -7.88 8.62 -10.99
CA GLY A 199 -6.45 8.91 -10.98
C GLY A 199 -5.81 8.51 -9.65
N VAL A 200 -4.52 8.17 -9.71
CA VAL A 200 -3.68 7.86 -8.54
C VAL A 200 -2.25 8.33 -8.78
N LEU A 201 -1.52 8.54 -7.69
CA LEU A 201 -0.06 8.63 -7.67
C LEU A 201 0.52 7.23 -7.42
N ILE A 202 1.48 6.80 -8.24
CA ILE A 202 2.29 5.61 -7.92
C ILE A 202 3.47 6.08 -7.09
N VAL A 203 3.61 5.50 -5.91
CA VAL A 203 4.70 5.84 -4.99
C VAL A 203 5.46 4.57 -4.65
N HIS A 204 6.78 4.67 -4.59
CA HIS A 204 7.63 3.64 -4.06
C HIS A 204 8.68 4.22 -3.11
N GLY A 205 9.21 3.40 -2.22
CA GLY A 205 10.33 3.72 -1.37
C GLY A 205 11.09 2.46 -1.02
N TRP A 206 12.13 2.60 -0.21
CA TRP A 206 13.02 1.52 0.18
C TRP A 206 12.92 1.27 1.67
N THR A 207 12.97 0.00 2.05
CA THR A 207 13.38 -0.39 3.40
C THR A 207 14.73 -1.06 3.28
N MET A 208 15.75 -0.44 3.85
CA MET A 208 17.09 -1.02 3.92
C MET A 208 17.07 -2.27 4.80
N ALA A 209 17.95 -3.24 4.55
CA ALA A 209 18.04 -4.48 5.33
C ALA A 209 18.06 -4.24 6.85
N GLU A 210 18.89 -3.29 7.31
CA GLU A 210 19.00 -2.92 8.73
C GLU A 210 17.70 -2.35 9.33
N SER A 211 16.98 -1.54 8.54
CA SER A 211 15.69 -0.99 8.92
C SER A 211 14.62 -2.09 8.92
N LEU A 212 14.68 -3.00 7.96
CA LEU A 212 13.74 -4.11 7.83
C LEU A 212 13.79 -5.05 9.04
N VAL A 213 14.99 -5.33 9.57
CA VAL A 213 15.15 -6.10 10.83
C VAL A 213 14.39 -5.44 11.98
N LYS A 214 14.44 -4.11 12.10
CA LYS A 214 13.75 -3.37 13.18
C LYS A 214 12.25 -3.27 12.93
N LEU A 215 11.84 -3.04 11.69
CA LEU A 215 10.44 -2.86 11.31
C LEU A 215 9.65 -4.18 11.31
N GLY A 216 10.31 -5.28 10.93
CA GLY A 216 9.72 -6.62 10.81
C GLY A 216 9.94 -7.51 12.03
N ALA A 217 10.64 -7.05 13.07
CA ALA A 217 10.72 -7.77 14.34
C ALA A 217 9.33 -7.87 14.98
N ARG A 218 8.92 -9.07 15.41
CA ARG A 218 7.69 -9.23 16.19
C ARG A 218 7.87 -8.56 17.55
N SER A 219 6.96 -7.64 17.87
CA SER A 219 6.78 -7.09 19.22
C SER A 219 6.07 -8.05 20.14
#